data_AF-A0A8K0Y5G4-F1
#
_entry.id   AF-A0A8K0Y5G4-F1
#
_cell.length_a   1.000
_cell.length_b   1.000
_cell.length_c   1.000
_cell.angle_alpha   90.00
_cell.angle_beta   90.00
_cell.angle_gamma   90.00
#
_symmetry.space_group_name_H-M   'P 1'
#
loop_
_entity.id
_entity.type
_entity.pdbx_description
1 polymer ?
#
loop_
_entity_poly.entity_id
_entity_poly.type
_entity_poly.pdbx_seq_one_letter_code
_entity_poly.pdbx_strand_id
1 'polypeptide(L)'
;MQKKITVGRSAKGLMCASLYLACRQTAIPRSLSDVSQAANVSKKEVSRACRNLIENFEMSLDPCSASEFVTKIANEVNINEKIRRDALKIIAQLTQKGSSAGKNPMALAAATLYLACILNGEKKTQSEIAKASGITAVTIRNRYSALKKEVGLETDEILESLN
;
A
#
# COMPACT_ATOMS: atom_id res chain seq x y z
N MET A 1 -11.79 -25.72 -21.45
CA MET A 1 -10.42 -26.20 -21.78
C MET A 1 -9.43 -25.58 -20.82
N GLN A 2 -8.53 -26.36 -20.22
CA GLN A 2 -7.42 -25.82 -19.41
C GLN A 2 -6.33 -25.25 -20.34
N LYS A 3 -5.96 -23.97 -20.17
CA LYS A 3 -4.84 -23.37 -20.92
C LYS A 3 -3.52 -23.98 -20.41
N LYS A 4 -2.62 -24.40 -21.31
CA LYS A 4 -1.29 -24.96 -20.97
C LYS A 4 -0.29 -23.89 -20.52
N ILE A 5 -0.60 -23.19 -19.43
CA ILE A 5 0.19 -22.06 -18.89
C ILE A 5 1.39 -22.51 -18.03
N THR A 6 1.48 -23.79 -17.68
CA THR A 6 2.54 -24.32 -16.79
C THR A 6 3.83 -24.72 -17.52
N VAL A 7 3.79 -24.87 -18.84
CA VAL A 7 4.95 -25.36 -19.62
C VAL A 7 6.05 -24.29 -19.66
N GLY A 8 7.27 -24.66 -19.28
CA GLY A 8 8.45 -23.77 -19.27
C GLY A 8 8.48 -22.74 -18.13
N ARG A 9 7.59 -22.86 -17.14
CA ARG A 9 7.48 -21.90 -16.02
C ARG A 9 7.62 -22.63 -14.68
N SER A 10 8.14 -21.91 -13.69
CA SER A 10 8.23 -22.40 -12.32
C SER A 10 6.84 -22.56 -11.71
N ALA A 11 6.51 -23.78 -11.26
CA ALA A 11 5.26 -24.07 -10.54
C ALA A 11 5.11 -23.18 -9.30
N LYS A 12 6.22 -22.94 -8.59
CA LYS A 12 6.26 -22.07 -7.40
C LYS A 12 5.95 -20.62 -7.73
N GLY A 13 6.51 -20.10 -8.82
CA GLY A 13 6.22 -18.75 -9.31
C GLY A 13 4.74 -18.59 -9.70
N LEU A 14 4.14 -19.61 -10.34
CA LEU A 14 2.73 -19.61 -10.67
C LEU A 14 1.83 -19.65 -9.43
N MET A 15 2.12 -20.49 -8.44
CA MET A 15 1.36 -20.53 -7.18
C MET A 15 1.40 -19.18 -6.46
N CYS A 16 2.58 -18.56 -6.35
CA CYS A 16 2.75 -17.24 -5.75
C CYS A 16 1.97 -16.15 -6.50
N ALA A 17 2.00 -16.19 -7.83
CA ALA A 17 1.27 -15.23 -8.66
C ALA A 17 -0.25 -15.40 -8.51
N SER A 18 -0.76 -16.63 -8.55
CA SER A 18 -2.18 -16.92 -8.33
C SER A 18 -2.65 -16.44 -6.96
N LEU A 19 -1.87 -16.70 -5.91
CA LEU A 19 -2.17 -16.21 -4.57
C LEU A 19 -2.20 -14.68 -4.51
N TYR A 20 -1.19 -14.01 -5.09
CA TYR A 20 -1.13 -12.56 -5.15
C TYR A 20 -2.34 -11.96 -5.88
N LEU A 21 -2.74 -12.55 -7.01
CA LEU A 21 -3.89 -12.09 -7.77
C LEU A 21 -5.20 -12.30 -7.02
N ALA A 22 -5.38 -13.44 -6.35
CA ALA A 22 -6.53 -13.67 -5.48
C ALA A 22 -6.62 -12.62 -4.36
N CYS A 23 -5.51 -12.32 -3.69
CA CYS A 23 -5.47 -11.27 -2.66
C CYS A 23 -5.87 -9.89 -3.21
N ARG A 24 -5.46 -9.56 -4.44
CA ARG A 24 -5.89 -8.32 -5.11
C ARG A 24 -7.39 -8.30 -5.39
N GLN A 25 -7.96 -9.42 -5.83
CA GLN A 25 -9.39 -9.51 -6.13
C GLN A 25 -10.26 -9.45 -4.86
N THR A 26 -9.75 -9.93 -3.72
CA THR A 26 -10.48 -9.89 -2.44
C THR A 26 -10.22 -8.63 -1.62
N ALA A 27 -9.57 -7.60 -2.20
CA ALA A 27 -9.19 -6.36 -1.51
C ALA A 27 -8.37 -6.58 -0.21
N ILE A 28 -7.56 -7.65 -0.17
CA ILE A 28 -6.62 -7.93 0.93
C ILE A 28 -5.23 -7.55 0.44
N PRO A 29 -4.72 -6.35 0.74
CA PRO A 29 -3.48 -5.86 0.17
C PRO A 29 -2.30 -6.71 0.63
N ARG A 30 -1.61 -7.31 -0.34
CA ARG A 30 -0.29 -7.91 -0.18
C ARG A 30 0.64 -7.30 -1.21
N SER A 31 1.85 -6.99 -0.79
CA SER A 31 2.87 -6.51 -1.71
C SER A 31 3.54 -7.68 -2.43
N LEU A 32 4.10 -7.43 -3.61
CA LEU A 32 4.91 -8.44 -4.30
C LEU A 32 6.13 -8.86 -3.47
N SER A 33 6.66 -8.00 -2.59
CA SER A 33 7.75 -8.41 -1.69
C SER A 33 7.27 -9.34 -0.60
N ASP A 34 6.06 -9.15 -0.07
CA ASP A 34 5.48 -10.02 0.97
C ASP A 34 5.43 -11.48 0.46
N VAL A 35 4.90 -11.67 -0.75
CA VAL A 35 4.79 -12.99 -1.38
C VAL A 35 6.15 -13.56 -1.76
N SER A 36 7.03 -12.72 -2.32
CA SER A 36 8.39 -13.09 -2.71
C SER A 36 9.23 -13.58 -1.53
N GLN A 37 9.15 -12.87 -0.39
CA GLN A 37 9.88 -13.20 0.83
C GLN A 37 9.32 -14.46 1.48
N ALA A 38 7.99 -14.55 1.64
CA ALA A 38 7.34 -15.71 2.27
C ALA A 38 7.60 -17.01 1.49
N ALA A 39 7.57 -16.93 0.16
CA ALA A 39 7.78 -18.10 -0.68
C ALA A 39 9.26 -18.38 -0.98
N ASN A 40 10.21 -17.49 -0.64
CA ASN A 40 11.59 -17.58 -1.13
C ASN A 40 11.64 -17.77 -2.67
N VAL A 41 11.01 -16.82 -3.38
CA VAL A 41 10.96 -16.74 -4.85
C VAL A 41 11.33 -15.33 -5.25
N SER A 42 12.05 -15.14 -6.36
CA SER A 42 12.43 -13.79 -6.78
C SER A 42 11.22 -12.93 -7.14
N LYS A 43 11.23 -11.66 -6.73
CA LYS A 43 10.16 -10.69 -7.08
C LYS A 43 9.93 -10.58 -8.59
N LYS A 44 11.01 -10.72 -9.39
CA LYS A 44 10.96 -10.71 -10.86
C LYS A 44 10.17 -11.90 -11.40
N GLU A 45 10.35 -13.09 -10.83
CA GLU A 45 9.64 -14.29 -11.22
C GLU A 45 8.14 -14.19 -10.91
N VAL A 46 7.78 -13.77 -9.69
CA VAL A 46 6.37 -13.55 -9.31
C VAL A 46 5.73 -12.51 -10.22
N SER A 47 6.40 -11.38 -10.48
CA SER A 47 5.89 -10.33 -11.38
C SER A 47 5.70 -10.80 -12.82
N ARG A 48 6.61 -11.62 -13.35
CA ARG A 48 6.47 -12.23 -14.69
C ARG A 48 5.30 -13.21 -14.74
N ALA A 49 5.16 -14.05 -13.72
CA ALA A 49 4.04 -15.00 -13.62
C ALA A 49 2.69 -14.28 -13.49
N CYS A 50 2.59 -13.20 -12.70
CA CYS A 50 1.38 -12.38 -12.60
C CYS A 50 0.96 -11.82 -13.96
N ARG A 51 1.90 -11.22 -14.72
CA ARG A 51 1.59 -10.69 -16.06
C ARG A 51 1.07 -11.77 -17.00
N ASN A 52 1.72 -12.94 -16.99
CA ASN A 52 1.26 -14.07 -17.80
C ASN A 52 -0.16 -14.49 -17.41
N LEU A 53 -0.48 -14.60 -16.12
CA LEU A 53 -1.83 -14.98 -15.68
C LEU A 53 -2.87 -13.92 -16.09
N ILE A 54 -2.56 -12.64 -15.91
CA ILE A 54 -3.45 -11.54 -16.31
C ILE A 54 -3.74 -11.59 -17.82
N GLU A 55 -2.71 -11.73 -18.65
CA GLU A 55 -2.84 -11.81 -20.11
C GLU A 55 -3.59 -13.08 -20.54
N ASN A 56 -3.30 -14.23 -19.94
CA ASN A 56 -3.93 -15.50 -20.33
C ASN A 56 -5.37 -15.63 -19.85
N PHE A 57 -5.77 -14.98 -18.76
CA PHE A 57 -7.12 -15.05 -18.22
C PHE A 57 -7.92 -13.75 -18.44
N GLU A 58 -7.39 -12.81 -19.22
CA GLU A 58 -8.05 -11.53 -19.55
C GLU A 58 -8.57 -10.80 -18.31
N MET A 59 -7.78 -10.86 -17.23
CA MET A 59 -8.19 -10.30 -15.93
C MET A 59 -8.07 -8.79 -15.96
N SER A 60 -9.16 -8.09 -15.64
CA SER A 60 -9.08 -6.67 -15.26
C SER A 60 -8.78 -6.59 -13.77
N LEU A 61 -7.75 -5.81 -13.40
CA LEU A 61 -7.39 -5.58 -12.00
C LEU A 61 -7.41 -4.09 -11.72
N ASP A 62 -8.26 -3.70 -10.78
CA ASP A 62 -8.33 -2.32 -10.34
C ASP A 62 -7.02 -1.88 -9.67
N PRO A 63 -6.61 -0.61 -9.83
CA PRO A 63 -5.47 -0.07 -9.12
C PRO A 63 -5.63 -0.23 -7.61
N CYS A 64 -4.59 -0.69 -6.92
CA CYS A 64 -4.64 -0.83 -5.46
C CYS A 64 -4.82 0.55 -4.82
N SER A 65 -5.79 0.65 -3.90
CA SER A 65 -6.05 1.88 -3.18
C SER A 65 -5.03 2.10 -2.06
N ALA A 66 -4.68 3.36 -1.77
CA ALA A 66 -3.80 3.67 -0.63
C ALA A 66 -4.48 3.35 0.72
N SER A 67 -5.81 3.45 0.78
CA SER A 67 -6.62 3.11 1.96
C SER A 67 -6.44 1.67 2.42
N GLU A 68 -6.37 0.72 1.49
CA GLU A 68 -6.11 -0.69 1.82
C GLU A 68 -4.78 -0.86 2.58
N PHE A 69 -3.72 -0.21 2.10
CA PHE A 69 -2.40 -0.30 2.72
C PHE A 69 -2.33 0.37 4.09
N VAL A 70 -3.14 1.41 4.36
CA VAL A 70 -3.21 2.02 5.70
C VAL A 70 -3.61 0.99 6.74
N THR A 71 -4.65 0.19 6.47
CA THR A 71 -5.11 -0.85 7.39
C THR A 71 -4.03 -1.89 7.64
N LYS A 72 -3.31 -2.32 6.60
CA LYS A 72 -2.19 -3.26 6.75
C LYS A 72 -1.12 -2.70 7.69
N ILE A 73 -0.63 -1.49 7.39
CA ILE A 73 0.48 -0.88 8.13
C ILE A 73 0.07 -0.60 9.57
N ALA A 74 -1.13 -0.04 9.77
CA ALA A 74 -1.64 0.29 11.11
C ALA A 74 -1.72 -0.94 12.02
N ASN A 75 -2.13 -2.09 11.48
CA ASN A 75 -2.16 -3.35 12.21
C ASN A 75 -0.75 -3.84 12.58
N GLU A 76 0.23 -3.73 11.67
CA GLU A 76 1.60 -4.16 11.94
C GLU A 76 2.33 -3.28 12.97
N VAL A 77 2.02 -1.98 13.03
CA VAL A 77 2.62 -1.04 14.01
C VAL A 77 1.77 -0.81 15.26
N ASN A 78 0.65 -1.52 15.40
CA ASN A 78 -0.31 -1.39 16.51
C ASN A 78 -0.77 0.06 16.75
N ILE A 79 -1.29 0.71 15.69
CA ILE A 79 -1.85 2.06 15.78
C ILE A 79 -3.32 2.01 16.23
N ASN A 80 -3.71 3.00 17.04
CA ASN A 80 -5.08 3.17 17.52
C ASN A 80 -6.08 3.47 16.38
N GLU A 81 -7.32 3.01 16.54
CA GLU A 81 -8.42 3.18 15.61
C GLU A 81 -8.69 4.63 15.22
N LYS A 82 -8.55 5.56 16.17
CA LYS A 82 -8.74 7.00 15.92
C LYS A 82 -7.79 7.49 14.83
N ILE A 83 -6.50 7.21 14.99
CA ILE A 83 -5.42 7.61 14.07
C ILE A 83 -5.60 6.95 12.71
N ARG A 84 -6.03 5.68 12.69
CA ARG A 84 -6.35 4.96 11.45
C ARG A 84 -7.47 5.67 10.67
N ARG A 85 -8.55 6.06 11.35
CA ARG A 85 -9.66 6.81 10.74
C ARG A 85 -9.22 8.15 10.20
N ASP A 86 -8.40 8.89 10.95
CA ASP A 86 -7.87 10.18 10.51
C ASP A 86 -6.98 10.03 9.26
N ALA A 87 -6.13 9.00 9.21
CA ALA A 87 -5.34 8.70 8.03
C ALA A 87 -6.20 8.40 6.80
N LEU A 88 -7.30 7.64 6.96
CA LEU A 88 -8.23 7.35 5.88
C LEU A 88 -8.97 8.60 5.39
N LYS A 89 -9.38 9.50 6.31
CA LYS A 89 -9.99 10.79 5.96
C LYS A 89 -9.04 11.66 5.12
N ILE A 90 -7.76 11.74 5.52
CA ILE A 90 -6.74 12.49 4.76
C ILE A 90 -6.57 11.89 3.36
N ILE A 91 -6.50 10.57 3.22
CA ILE A 91 -6.43 9.91 1.89
C ILE A 91 -7.66 10.24 1.03
N ALA A 92 -8.86 10.21 1.62
CA ALA A 92 -10.09 10.55 0.90
C ALA A 92 -10.04 11.98 0.35
N GLN A 93 -9.62 12.95 1.17
CA GLN A 93 -9.46 14.34 0.74
C GLN A 93 -8.42 14.50 -0.38
N LEU A 94 -7.26 13.82 -0.27
CA LEU A 94 -6.23 13.85 -1.31
C LEU A 94 -6.70 13.24 -2.63
N THR A 95 -7.54 12.22 -2.55
CA THR A 95 -8.12 11.55 -3.72
C THR A 95 -9.12 12.47 -4.41
N GLN A 96 -9.98 13.15 -3.64
CA GLN A 96 -10.91 14.16 -4.17
C GLN A 96 -10.17 15.35 -4.83
N LYS A 97 -9.04 15.79 -4.26
CA LYS A 97 -8.20 16.86 -4.83
C LYS A 97 -7.36 16.40 -6.04
N GLY A 98 -7.48 15.16 -6.51
CA GLY A 98 -6.68 14.62 -7.63
C GLY A 98 -5.19 14.43 -7.33
N SER A 99 -4.74 14.70 -6.09
CA SER A 99 -3.32 14.68 -5.69
C SER A 99 -2.74 13.29 -5.48
N SER A 100 -3.57 12.24 -5.53
CA SER A 100 -3.16 10.84 -5.39
C SER A 100 -2.79 10.16 -6.71
N ALA A 101 -3.14 10.73 -7.87
CA ALA A 101 -2.96 10.07 -9.17
C ALA A 101 -1.48 9.88 -9.54
N GLY A 102 -1.12 8.71 -10.09
CA GLY A 102 0.23 8.39 -10.56
C GLY A 102 1.29 8.17 -9.47
N LYS A 103 0.92 8.29 -8.19
CA LYS A 103 1.84 8.17 -7.05
C LYS A 103 1.76 6.76 -6.45
N ASN A 104 2.86 6.29 -5.87
CA ASN A 104 2.92 4.96 -5.26
C ASN A 104 1.93 4.88 -4.06
N PRO A 105 0.91 4.01 -4.11
CA PRO A 105 -0.13 3.94 -3.08
C PRO A 105 0.40 3.50 -1.71
N MET A 106 1.42 2.63 -1.66
CA MET A 106 2.07 2.23 -0.40
C MET A 106 2.80 3.41 0.25
N ALA A 107 3.53 4.20 -0.54
CA ALA A 107 4.25 5.37 -0.04
C ALA A 107 3.28 6.45 0.47
N LEU A 108 2.16 6.65 -0.23
CA LEU A 108 1.10 7.54 0.21
C LEU A 108 0.49 7.07 1.54
N ALA A 109 0.10 5.79 1.62
CA ALA A 109 -0.46 5.21 2.84
C ALA A 109 0.47 5.37 4.05
N ALA A 110 1.75 5.02 3.89
CA ALA A 110 2.76 5.14 4.95
C ALA A 110 2.97 6.59 5.41
N ALA A 111 3.04 7.53 4.47
CA ALA A 111 3.23 8.95 4.78
C ALA A 111 2.00 9.57 5.45
N THR A 112 0.80 9.22 4.99
CA THR A 112 -0.44 9.72 5.58
C THR A 112 -0.68 9.15 6.98
N LEU A 113 -0.36 7.87 7.20
CA LEU A 113 -0.41 7.26 8.52
C LEU A 113 0.59 7.89 9.48
N TYR A 114 1.81 8.20 9.01
CA TYR A 114 2.80 8.94 9.81
C TYR A 114 2.31 10.35 10.17
N LEU A 115 1.70 11.06 9.22
CA LEU A 115 1.10 12.37 9.47
C LEU A 115 -0.01 12.27 10.54
N ALA A 116 -0.90 11.30 10.42
CA ALA A 116 -1.98 11.10 11.40
C ALA A 116 -1.44 10.78 12.81
N CYS A 117 -0.32 10.06 12.91
CA CYS A 117 0.36 9.83 14.20
C CYS A 117 0.82 11.14 14.82
N ILE A 118 1.48 12.00 14.03
CA ILE A 118 1.94 13.32 14.50
C ILE A 118 0.77 14.18 14.98
N LEU A 119 -0.32 14.24 14.22
CA LEU A 119 -1.50 15.05 14.56
C LEU A 119 -2.18 14.60 15.86
N ASN A 120 -2.11 13.30 16.18
CA ASN A 120 -2.68 12.74 17.39
C ASN A 120 -1.68 12.62 18.56
N GLY A 121 -0.44 13.10 18.41
CA GLY A 121 0.60 13.01 19.43
C GLY A 121 1.15 11.59 19.67
N GLU A 122 0.90 10.65 18.76
CA GLU A 122 1.36 9.26 18.83
C GLU A 122 2.83 9.17 18.40
N LYS A 123 3.67 8.61 19.27
CA LYS A 123 5.12 8.48 19.03
C LYS A 123 5.42 7.25 18.17
N LYS A 124 5.17 7.33 16.87
CA LYS A 124 5.68 6.36 15.87
C LYS A 124 6.77 7.00 15.02
N THR A 125 7.88 6.30 14.88
CA THR A 125 9.01 6.72 14.06
C THR A 125 8.79 6.38 12.59
N GLN A 126 9.43 7.14 11.69
CA GLN A 126 9.45 6.81 10.26
C GLN A 126 10.05 5.42 9.99
N SER A 127 10.99 4.97 10.82
CA SER A 127 11.63 3.65 10.70
C SER A 127 10.70 2.50 11.04
N GLU A 128 9.82 2.66 12.02
CA GLU A 128 8.82 1.65 12.36
C GLU A 128 7.81 1.48 11.22
N ILE A 129 7.30 2.60 10.69
CA ILE A 129 6.37 2.60 9.57
C ILE A 129 7.04 2.07 8.30
N ALA A 130 8.33 2.39 8.08
CA ALA A 130 9.12 1.84 6.98
C ALA A 130 9.22 0.32 7.03
N LYS A 131 9.47 -0.25 8.22
CA LYS A 131 9.53 -1.71 8.41
C LYS A 131 8.21 -2.39 8.05
N ALA A 132 7.08 -1.85 8.50
CA ALA A 132 5.75 -2.40 8.21
C ALA A 132 5.36 -2.26 6.72
N SER A 133 5.58 -1.08 6.15
CA SER A 133 5.24 -0.81 4.74
C SER A 133 6.20 -1.44 3.73
N GLY A 134 7.39 -1.88 4.15
CA GLY A 134 8.41 -2.44 3.27
C GLY A 134 9.06 -1.41 2.33
N ILE A 135 8.95 -0.12 2.64
CA ILE A 135 9.60 0.98 1.91
C ILE A 135 10.64 1.68 2.78
N THR A 136 11.51 2.50 2.20
CA THR A 136 12.55 3.18 2.97
C THR A 136 12.00 4.37 3.76
N ALA A 137 12.60 4.65 4.93
CA ALA A 137 12.25 5.83 5.73
C ALA A 137 12.46 7.15 4.96
N VAL A 138 13.42 7.21 4.03
CA VAL A 138 13.64 8.37 3.15
C VAL A 138 12.46 8.58 2.19
N THR A 139 11.90 7.49 1.65
CA THR A 139 10.68 7.56 0.83
C THR A 139 9.50 8.13 1.63
N ILE A 140 9.32 7.67 2.87
CA ILE A 140 8.27 8.20 3.78
C ILE A 140 8.51 9.68 4.03
N ARG A 141 9.74 10.09 4.34
CA ARG A 141 10.10 11.49 4.61
C ARG A 141 9.79 12.39 3.43
N ASN A 142 10.26 12.03 2.23
CA ASN A 142 10.04 12.82 1.03
C ASN A 142 8.54 12.95 0.74
N ARG A 143 7.78 11.86 0.93
CA ARG A 143 6.34 11.87 0.71
C ARG A 143 5.60 12.68 1.76
N TYR A 144 6.00 12.58 3.02
CA TYR A 144 5.46 13.38 4.12
C TYR A 144 5.70 14.88 3.87
N SER A 145 6.90 15.28 3.45
CA SER A 145 7.20 16.69 3.14
C SER A 145 6.35 17.21 1.98
N ALA A 146 6.13 16.41 0.94
CA ALA A 146 5.22 16.77 -0.15
C ALA A 146 3.76 16.87 0.34
N LEU A 147 3.32 15.88 1.11
CA LEU A 147 1.98 15.85 1.69
C LEU A 147 1.73 17.08 2.58
N LYS A 148 2.71 17.46 3.39
CA LYS A 148 2.62 18.63 4.27
C LYS A 148 2.34 19.92 3.48
N LYS A 149 2.94 20.07 2.29
CA LYS A 149 2.70 21.19 1.39
C LYS A 149 1.34 21.10 0.69
N GLU A 150 0.95 19.91 0.24
CA GLU A 150 -0.33 19.68 -0.47
C GLU A 150 -1.55 19.88 0.41
N VAL A 151 -1.46 19.50 1.69
CA VAL A 151 -2.56 19.62 2.64
C VAL A 151 -2.63 21.03 3.26
N GLY A 152 -1.61 21.88 3.07
CA GLY A 152 -1.62 23.26 3.58
C GLY A 152 -1.64 23.33 5.11
N LEU A 153 -0.91 22.42 5.78
CA LEU A 153 -0.89 22.31 7.24
C LEU A 153 -0.30 23.56 7.91
N GLU A 154 -1.11 24.61 8.10
CA GLU A 154 -1.27 25.16 9.44
C GLU A 154 -2.09 24.13 10.23
N THR A 155 -1.51 23.63 11.31
CA THR A 155 -1.95 22.41 12.01
C THR A 155 -3.38 22.46 12.56
N ASP A 156 -4.03 23.62 12.54
CA ASP A 156 -5.31 23.90 13.19
C ASP A 156 -6.54 23.63 12.29
N GLU A 157 -6.52 23.95 10.99
CA GLU A 157 -7.69 23.75 10.10
C GLU A 157 -8.06 22.27 9.87
N ILE A 158 -7.07 21.37 9.93
CA ILE A 158 -7.31 19.93 9.77
C ILE A 158 -7.82 19.31 11.07
N LEU A 159 -7.41 19.82 12.22
CA LEU A 159 -7.97 19.38 13.50
C LEU A 159 -9.42 19.87 13.65
N GLU A 160 -9.75 21.07 13.16
CA GLU A 160 -11.13 21.58 13.13
C GLU A 160 -12.04 20.81 12.16
N SER A 161 -11.55 20.39 10.99
CA SER A 161 -12.33 19.58 10.04
C SER A 161 -12.39 18.07 10.39
N LEU A 162 -11.66 17.64 11.43
CA LEU A 162 -11.69 16.26 11.95
C LEU A 162 -12.68 16.07 13.11
N ASN A 163 -13.11 17.15 13.76
CA ASN A 163 -14.20 17.22 14.74
C ASN A 163 -15.55 17.51 14.08
#